data_AF-A0A931LR14-F1
#
_entry.id   AF-A0A931LR14-F1
#
_cell.length_a   1.000
_cell.length_b   1.000
_cell.length_c   1.000
_cell.angle_alpha   90.00
_cell.angle_beta   90.00
_cell.angle_gamma   90.00
#
_symmetry.space_group_name_H-M   'P 1'
#
loop_
_entity.id
_entity.type
_entity.pdbx_description
1 polymer ?
#
loop_
_entity_poly.entity_id
_entity_poly.type
_entity_poly.pdbx_seq_one_letter_code
_entity_poly.pdbx_strand_id
1 'polypeptide(L)'
;MTEPGRDEPVPIPIEDSLDLHAFAPRDVPSVVDAYLREAHARGFREVRLIHGRGIGVQRRVVQSVLAKHALVAGYADAPAERGGWGATVVTLRR
;
A
#
# COMPACT_ATOMS: atom_id res chain seq x y z
N MET A 1 -3.90 7.23 39.28
CA MET A 1 -3.18 6.41 38.28
C MET A 1 -3.98 6.51 37.01
N THR A 2 -3.57 7.36 36.07
CA THR A 2 -4.27 7.58 34.81
C THR A 2 -3.82 6.52 33.82
N GLU A 3 -4.73 5.68 33.33
CA GLU A 3 -4.43 4.71 32.28
C GLU A 3 -4.09 5.46 30.99
N PRO A 4 -2.99 5.15 30.28
CA PRO A 4 -2.70 5.77 28.99
C PRO A 4 -3.76 5.36 27.96
N GLY A 5 -4.22 6.34 27.18
CA GLY A 5 -5.32 6.21 26.22
C GLY A 5 -5.03 5.13 25.17
N ARG A 6 -5.94 4.17 25.04
CA ARG A 6 -5.89 3.04 24.09
C ARG A 6 -6.12 3.45 22.62
N ASP A 7 -6.05 4.74 22.31
CA ASP A 7 -6.45 5.33 21.02
C ASP A 7 -5.37 6.24 20.42
N GLU A 8 -4.13 6.21 20.94
CA GLU A 8 -3.04 6.93 20.28
C GLU A 8 -2.57 6.13 19.05
N PRO A 9 -2.68 6.69 17.82
CA PRO A 9 -2.26 5.99 16.62
C PRO A 9 -0.75 5.73 16.69
N VAL A 10 -0.38 4.45 16.73
CA VAL A 10 1.04 4.05 16.68
C VAL A 10 1.59 4.45 15.31
N PRO A 11 2.60 5.35 15.24
CA PRO A 11 3.19 5.74 13.98
C PRO A 11 3.95 4.55 13.39
N ILE A 12 3.46 4.00 12.28
CA ILE A 12 4.16 2.95 11.54
C ILE A 12 5.22 3.63 10.66
N PRO A 13 6.51 3.26 10.77
CA PRO A 13 7.53 3.76 9.84
C PRO A 13 7.12 3.37 8.41
N ILE A 14 7.09 4.35 7.53
CA ILE A 14 6.78 4.13 6.12
C ILE A 14 8.04 3.60 5.48
N GLU A 15 8.05 2.30 5.27
CA GLU A 15 9.06 1.59 4.50
C GLU A 15 8.71 1.66 3.01
N ASP A 16 9.53 1.05 2.16
CA ASP A 16 9.24 0.93 0.73
C ASP A 16 8.16 -0.12 0.43
N SER A 17 7.56 -0.72 1.45
CA SER A 17 6.46 -1.68 1.28
C SER A 17 5.37 -1.59 2.35
N LEU A 18 4.16 -2.00 1.97
CA LEU A 18 3.00 -2.09 2.85
C LEU A 18 2.32 -3.45 2.69
N ASP A 19 2.13 -4.15 3.81
CA ASP A 19 1.35 -5.38 3.88
C ASP A 19 -0.14 -5.06 4.11
N LEU A 20 -0.98 -5.42 3.14
CA LEU A 20 -2.41 -5.18 3.14
C LEU A 20 -3.22 -6.30 3.81
N HIS A 21 -2.61 -7.42 4.21
CA HIS A 21 -3.32 -8.52 4.90
C HIS A 21 -3.85 -8.10 6.28
N ALA A 22 -3.25 -7.09 6.91
CA ALA A 22 -3.68 -6.57 8.20
C ALA A 22 -4.95 -5.71 8.14
N PHE A 23 -5.40 -5.32 6.94
CA PHE A 23 -6.51 -4.40 6.77
C PHE A 23 -7.76 -5.12 6.26
N ALA A 24 -8.94 -4.64 6.68
CA ALA A 24 -10.18 -5.17 6.13
C ALA A 24 -10.30 -4.78 4.64
N PRO A 25 -10.84 -5.64 3.76
CA PRO A 25 -10.90 -5.37 2.32
C PRO A 25 -11.57 -4.06 1.92
N ARG A 26 -12.55 -3.59 2.71
CA ARG A 26 -13.24 -2.31 2.49
C ARG A 26 -12.37 -1.08 2.75
N ASP A 27 -11.34 -1.22 3.58
CA ASP A 27 -10.47 -0.12 4.02
C ASP A 27 -9.21 -0.03 3.15
N VAL A 28 -8.89 -1.09 2.39
CA VAL A 28 -7.74 -1.15 1.46
C VAL A 28 -7.66 0.08 0.55
N PRO A 29 -8.74 0.59 -0.07
CA PRO A 29 -8.63 1.76 -0.95
C PRO A 29 -8.11 3.01 -0.24
N SER A 30 -8.65 3.33 0.94
CA SER A 30 -8.22 4.49 1.73
C SER A 30 -6.81 4.31 2.29
N VAL A 31 -6.46 3.09 2.71
CA VAL A 31 -5.12 2.77 3.21
C VAL A 31 -4.07 2.95 2.11
N VAL A 32 -4.35 2.47 0.89
CA VAL A 32 -3.45 2.64 -0.25
C VAL A 32 -3.28 4.11 -0.62
N ASP A 33 -4.34 4.91 -0.69
CA ASP A 33 -4.24 6.35 -0.97
C ASP A 33 -3.38 7.06 0.08
N ALA A 34 -3.64 6.83 1.37
CA ALA A 34 -2.89 7.45 2.47
C ALA A 34 -1.40 7.06 2.41
N TYR A 35 -1.10 5.78 2.21
CA TYR A 35 0.26 5.29 2.10
C TYR A 35 1.02 5.90 0.91
N LEU A 36 0.40 5.98 -0.27
CA LEU A 36 1.06 6.54 -1.46
C LEU A 36 1.38 8.02 -1.30
N ARG A 37 0.51 8.79 -0.64
CA ARG A 37 0.76 10.20 -0.32
C ARG A 37 1.96 10.36 0.60
N GLU A 38 2.02 9.57 1.65
CA GLU A 38 3.10 9.63 2.64
C GLU A 38 4.42 9.12 2.04
N ALA A 39 4.39 8.03 1.27
CA ALA A 39 5.55 7.53 0.57
C ALA A 39 6.11 8.56 -0.43
N HIS A 40 5.23 9.23 -1.18
CA HIS A 40 5.63 10.31 -2.07
C HIS A 40 6.22 11.49 -1.30
N ALA A 41 5.61 11.92 -0.18
CA ALA A 41 6.11 13.01 0.65
C ALA A 41 7.52 12.73 1.22
N ARG A 42 7.84 11.45 1.45
CA ARG A 42 9.18 10.98 1.88
C ARG A 42 10.16 10.79 0.73
N GLY A 43 9.75 11.02 -0.51
CA GLY A 43 10.60 10.95 -1.70
C GLY A 43 10.86 9.52 -2.21
N PHE A 44 10.05 8.54 -1.81
CA PHE A 44 10.12 7.21 -2.41
C PHE A 44 9.78 7.30 -3.90
N ARG A 45 10.56 6.59 -4.73
CA ARG A 45 10.33 6.49 -6.19
C ARG A 45 9.61 5.20 -6.59
N GLU A 46 9.79 4.16 -5.79
CA GLU A 46 9.17 2.86 -5.96
C GLU A 46 8.71 2.38 -4.60
N VAL A 47 7.51 1.80 -4.56
CA VAL A 47 6.97 1.12 -3.38
C VAL A 47 6.29 -0.19 -3.78
N ARG A 48 6.09 -1.08 -2.81
CA ARG A 48 5.44 -2.38 -3.02
C ARG A 48 4.23 -2.57 -2.10
N LEU A 49 3.09 -2.90 -2.70
CA LEU A 49 1.85 -3.20 -1.98
C LEU A 49 1.62 -4.71 -1.97
N ILE A 50 1.70 -5.34 -0.80
CA ILE A 50 1.59 -6.79 -0.63
C ILE A 50 0.13 -7.12 -0.26
N HIS A 51 -0.62 -7.73 -1.15
CA HIS A 51 -2.06 -8.00 -0.97
C HIS A 51 -2.41 -9.50 -1.00
N GLY A 52 -1.38 -10.35 -1.08
CA GLY A 52 -1.54 -11.78 -1.21
C GLY A 52 -2.05 -12.21 -2.59
N ARG A 53 -2.00 -13.52 -2.81
CA ARG A 53 -2.42 -14.16 -4.06
C ARG A 53 -3.94 -14.35 -4.09
N GLY A 54 -4.49 -15.11 -3.14
CA GLY A 54 -5.94 -15.35 -3.04
C GLY A 54 -6.57 -15.70 -4.39
N ILE A 55 -7.80 -15.22 -4.64
CA ILE A 55 -8.45 -15.27 -5.97
C ILE A 55 -8.32 -13.93 -6.73
N GLY A 56 -7.43 -13.03 -6.29
CA GLY A 56 -7.17 -11.75 -6.95
C GLY A 56 -8.17 -10.62 -6.70
N VAL A 57 -9.01 -10.69 -5.66
CA VAL A 57 -9.93 -9.58 -5.30
C VAL A 57 -9.14 -8.34 -4.85
N GLN A 58 -8.28 -8.47 -3.84
CA GLN A 58 -7.51 -7.32 -3.34
C GLN A 58 -6.59 -6.75 -4.42
N ARG A 59 -5.94 -7.60 -5.23
CA ARG A 59 -5.15 -7.17 -6.40
C ARG A 59 -5.95 -6.23 -7.31
N ARG A 60 -7.19 -6.60 -7.66
CA ARG A 60 -8.06 -5.76 -8.51
C ARG A 60 -8.43 -4.45 -7.83
N VAL A 61 -8.72 -4.48 -6.54
CA VAL A 61 -9.03 -3.27 -5.76
C VAL A 61 -7.83 -2.32 -5.75
N VAL A 62 -6.65 -2.83 -5.41
CA VAL A 62 -5.38 -2.06 -5.41
C VAL A 62 -5.13 -1.45 -6.79
N GLN A 63 -5.14 -2.25 -7.85
CA GLN A 63 -4.88 -1.75 -9.21
C GLN A 63 -5.94 -0.73 -9.67
N SER A 64 -7.19 -0.84 -9.22
CA SER A 64 -8.24 0.14 -9.53
C SER A 64 -8.00 1.51 -8.88
N VAL A 65 -7.42 1.52 -7.67
CA VAL A 65 -6.98 2.75 -7.00
C VAL A 65 -5.77 3.34 -7.72
N LEU A 66 -4.75 2.52 -7.99
CA LEU A 66 -3.51 2.94 -8.65
C LEU A 66 -3.76 3.56 -10.04
N ALA A 67 -4.67 2.97 -10.83
CA ALA A 67 -5.03 3.48 -12.16
C ALA A 67 -5.56 4.92 -12.16
N LYS A 68 -6.08 5.41 -11.03
CA LYS A 68 -6.69 6.73 -10.90
C LYS A 68 -5.86 7.68 -10.03
N HIS A 69 -4.79 7.19 -9.40
CA HIS A 69 -4.07 7.94 -8.38
C HIS A 69 -3.07 8.91 -9.02
N ALA A 70 -3.21 10.21 -8.74
CA ALA A 70 -2.42 11.26 -9.39
C ALA A 70 -0.90 11.14 -9.18
N LEU A 71 -0.46 10.58 -8.05
CA LEU A 71 0.97 10.39 -7.73
C LEU A 71 1.59 9.15 -8.39
N VAL A 72 0.80 8.30 -9.05
CA VAL A 72 1.30 7.08 -9.68
C VAL A 72 1.76 7.39 -11.11
N ALA A 73 3.00 6.99 -11.43
CA ALA A 73 3.56 7.02 -12.77
C ALA A 73 3.32 5.70 -13.52
N GLY A 74 3.32 4.57 -12.79
CA GLY A 74 3.05 3.25 -13.35
C GLY A 74 2.96 2.19 -12.25
N TYR A 75 2.42 1.02 -12.58
CA TYR A 75 2.37 -0.12 -11.68
C TYR A 75 2.36 -1.44 -12.46
N ALA A 76 2.87 -2.50 -11.82
CA ALA A 76 2.87 -3.85 -12.35
C ALA A 76 2.81 -4.87 -11.21
N ASP A 77 2.45 -6.12 -11.52
CA ASP A 77 2.69 -7.21 -10.59
C ASP A 77 4.19 -7.27 -10.24
N ALA A 78 4.51 -7.61 -9.00
CA ALA A 78 5.90 -7.72 -8.58
C ALA A 78 6.60 -8.86 -9.35
N PRO A 79 7.93 -8.79 -9.54
CA PRO A 79 8.72 -9.94 -9.95
C PRO A 79 8.50 -11.16 -9.05
N ALA A 80 8.71 -12.36 -9.56
CA ALA A 80 8.43 -13.61 -8.83
C ALA A 80 9.17 -13.67 -7.47
N GLU A 81 10.43 -13.24 -7.47
CA GLU A 81 11.32 -13.11 -6.32
C GLU A 81 10.88 -12.06 -5.29
N ARG A 82 9.99 -11.12 -5.67
CA ARG A 82 9.43 -10.08 -4.79
C ARG A 82 7.94 -10.28 -4.49
N GLY A 83 7.40 -11.47 -4.74
CA GLY A 83 6.03 -11.85 -4.40
C GLY A 83 5.09 -12.10 -5.58
N GLY A 84 5.57 -11.91 -6.81
CA GLY A 84 4.78 -12.17 -8.02
C GLY A 84 3.48 -11.36 -8.04
N TRP A 85 2.43 -11.95 -8.60
CA TRP A 85 1.06 -11.40 -8.58
C TRP A 85 0.43 -11.30 -7.17
N GLY A 86 1.13 -11.72 -6.11
CA GLY A 86 0.74 -11.48 -4.73
C GLY A 86 1.10 -10.09 -4.22
N ALA A 87 1.83 -9.30 -5.00
CA ALA A 87 2.18 -7.93 -4.69
C ALA A 87 2.15 -7.07 -5.96
N THR A 88 1.92 -5.77 -5.80
CA THR A 88 2.00 -4.79 -6.87
C THR A 88 3.15 -3.83 -6.59
N VAL A 89 4.07 -3.68 -7.55
CA VAL A 89 5.11 -2.65 -7.53
C VAL A 89 4.55 -1.39 -8.16
N VAL A 90 4.76 -0.25 -7.49
CA VAL A 90 4.23 1.05 -7.89
C VAL A 90 5.39 2.01 -8.06
N THR A 91 5.49 2.64 -9.22
CA THR A 91 6.41 3.75 -9.47
C THR A 91 5.69 5.07 -9.23
N LEU A 92 6.26 5.91 -8.38
CA LEU A 92 5.73 7.22 -8.01
C LEU A 92 6.30 8.32 -8.91
N ARG A 93 5.51 9.37 -9.10
CA ARG A 93 5.95 10.62 -9.74
C ARG A 93 6.92 11.36 -8.82
N ARG A 94 7.72 12.25 -9.41
CA ARG A 94 8.64 13.14 -8.68
C ARG A 94 7.95 14.44 -8.29
#